data_AF-A0A9R0AUC8-F1
#
_entry.id   AF-A0A9R0AUC8-F1
#
_cell.length_a   1.000
_cell.length_b   1.000
_cell.length_c   1.000
_cell.angle_alpha   90.00
_cell.angle_beta   90.00
_cell.angle_gamma   90.00
#
_symmetry.space_group_name_H-M   'P 1'
#
loop_
_entity.id
_entity.type
_entity.pdbx_description
1 polymer ?
#
loop_
_entity_poly.entity_id
_entity_poly.type
_entity_poly.pdbx_seq_one_letter_code
_entity_poly.pdbx_strand_id
1 'polypeptide(L)'
;MLIFEGAAKCEVSWLRKGRLRWNTFKRWIGTDCHRGPKCSGKAPNVSSMSASVRHPEDKAPVDVKMFIPYDSAKLCITQIADDMIAMKSRHQEMIQELEENFLTASRENQEKTALKMRTYYQNKLNTLKRILDIYQEKVTRKNAYWEEKVRTLEDLNEKLKGEHKILQERNQKDLASWDQEKNKMMELFSSRLDLLHNHQASTLQELHLARAEMGKVQEMLETFQEKKEQESTSEEKDSSDSVVPLDGAQARLEILKDNLLKREREISMLMEGQDHVTDPVELSVYARLLSAVIQQAHYVCAELTEARQQFDQMAEDNQKILAKIKESLDQTVEESCQKSHEEQEDAQQKMAEPQVGDESQARLRHHEVIQVALECIRAGDKPTVIETDTTEAWTAELDERVRKFEEDFRKNGFLDSETDKSVGQQLLLLQTELKQIKDENKKIIENYTAERTLRKKYYNMVEDMKGIVYHKHTV
;
A
#
# COMPACT_ATOMS: atom_id res chain seq x y z
N MET A 1 -10.00 16.10 48.54
CA MET A 1 -10.12 17.26 49.43
C MET A 1 -11.61 17.58 49.53
N LEU A 2 -12.21 17.30 50.70
CA LEU A 2 -13.41 17.92 51.33
C LEU A 2 -14.74 17.89 50.51
N ILE A 3 -15.91 17.41 50.95
CA ILE A 3 -16.55 17.18 52.27
C ILE A 3 -17.61 16.07 52.08
N PHE A 4 -17.68 15.09 53.00
CA PHE A 4 -18.80 14.16 53.16
C PHE A 4 -19.43 14.42 54.54
N GLU A 5 -20.56 15.13 54.56
CA GLU A 5 -21.51 15.28 55.67
C GLU A 5 -22.88 15.05 55.02
N GLY A 6 -23.86 14.30 55.52
CA GLY A 6 -24.10 13.73 56.84
C GLY A 6 -25.62 13.70 56.97
N ALA A 7 -26.28 12.53 56.88
CA ALA A 7 -27.71 12.38 57.18
C ALA A 7 -28.12 10.90 57.23
N ALA A 8 -27.73 10.21 58.30
CA ALA A 8 -28.35 8.95 58.68
C ALA A 8 -28.57 8.97 60.19
N LYS A 9 -29.80 9.31 60.62
CA LYS A 9 -30.39 9.07 61.95
C LYS A 9 -31.71 9.83 62.07
N CYS A 10 -32.85 9.23 61.71
CA CYS A 10 -34.15 9.60 62.29
C CYS A 10 -35.32 8.66 61.94
N GLU A 11 -35.22 7.34 62.18
CA GLU A 11 -36.39 6.44 61.96
C GLU A 11 -36.64 5.41 63.08
N VAL A 12 -36.21 5.68 64.33
CA VAL A 12 -36.45 4.73 65.45
C VAL A 12 -37.18 5.36 66.66
N SER A 13 -37.82 6.53 66.53
CA SER A 13 -38.41 7.23 67.69
C SER A 13 -39.86 6.83 68.04
N TRP A 14 -40.67 6.36 67.08
CA TRP A 14 -42.09 6.08 67.34
C TRP A 14 -42.36 4.72 68.01
N LEU A 15 -41.55 3.70 67.70
CA LEU A 15 -41.68 2.37 68.32
C LEU A 15 -41.29 2.32 69.80
N ARG A 16 -40.50 3.29 70.30
CA ARG A 16 -40.15 3.37 71.74
C ARG A 16 -41.23 4.06 72.58
N LYS A 17 -41.98 5.03 72.02
CA LYS A 17 -43.03 5.75 72.77
C LYS A 17 -44.28 4.89 73.03
N GLY A 18 -44.64 3.97 72.13
CA GLY A 18 -45.73 3.01 72.35
C GLY A 18 -45.40 1.91 73.38
N ARG A 19 -44.12 1.51 73.49
CA ARG A 19 -43.68 0.43 74.39
C ARG A 19 -43.80 0.79 75.88
N LEU A 20 -43.60 2.06 76.25
CA LEU A 20 -43.74 2.49 77.64
C LEU A 20 -45.20 2.45 78.11
N ARG A 21 -46.17 2.82 77.26
CA ARG A 21 -47.60 2.80 77.65
C ARG A 21 -48.17 1.39 77.76
N TRP A 22 -47.71 0.45 76.92
CA TRP A 22 -48.14 -0.95 76.99
C TRP A 22 -47.69 -1.66 78.27
N ASN A 23 -46.48 -1.35 78.76
CA ASN A 23 -45.98 -1.91 80.02
C ASN A 23 -46.74 -1.35 81.24
N THR A 24 -47.16 -0.09 81.21
CA THR A 24 -48.02 0.51 82.25
C THR A 24 -49.41 -0.12 82.25
N PHE A 25 -49.99 -0.36 81.07
CA PHE A 25 -51.28 -1.02 80.92
C PHE A 25 -51.26 -2.49 81.37
N LYS A 26 -50.20 -3.24 81.04
CA LYS A 26 -50.00 -4.61 81.58
C LYS A 26 -49.83 -4.63 83.10
N ARG A 27 -49.17 -3.60 83.67
CA ARG A 27 -49.03 -3.48 85.13
C ARG A 27 -50.37 -3.21 85.81
N TRP A 28 -51.29 -2.53 85.13
CA TRP A 28 -52.65 -2.25 85.64
C TRP A 28 -53.56 -3.48 85.59
N ILE A 29 -53.48 -4.29 84.51
CA ILE A 29 -54.22 -5.55 84.40
C ILE A 29 -53.61 -6.69 85.26
N GLY A 30 -52.31 -6.64 85.53
CA GLY A 30 -51.60 -7.69 86.27
C GLY A 30 -51.63 -7.57 87.80
N THR A 31 -52.24 -6.52 88.36
CA THR A 31 -52.20 -6.27 89.82
C THR A 31 -53.28 -6.97 90.65
N ASP A 32 -54.20 -7.73 90.05
CA ASP A 32 -55.31 -8.34 90.80
C ASP A 32 -55.43 -9.85 90.62
N CYS A 33 -54.30 -10.56 90.76
CA CYS A 33 -54.29 -12.00 91.00
C CYS A 33 -53.42 -12.30 92.21
N HIS A 34 -54.07 -12.76 93.28
CA HIS A 34 -53.46 -13.23 94.50
C HIS A 34 -52.21 -14.10 94.30
N ARG A 35 -51.16 -13.70 95.01
CA ARG A 35 -49.94 -14.43 95.28
C ARG A 35 -50.27 -15.71 96.07
N GLY A 36 -50.22 -16.87 95.42
CA GLY A 36 -50.09 -18.19 96.05
C GLY A 36 -48.63 -18.71 95.94
N PRO A 37 -48.13 -19.52 96.89
CA PRO A 37 -46.69 -19.73 97.06
C PRO A 37 -46.07 -20.72 96.06
N LYS A 38 -44.80 -20.44 95.75
CA LYS A 38 -43.86 -21.26 94.99
C LYS A 38 -43.83 -22.73 95.46
N CYS A 39 -44.01 -23.66 94.54
CA CYS A 39 -43.39 -24.98 94.60
C CYS A 39 -42.66 -25.24 93.28
N SER A 40 -41.37 -25.50 93.43
CA SER A 40 -40.41 -25.92 92.41
C SER A 40 -40.75 -27.28 91.81
N GLY A 41 -40.48 -27.46 90.52
CA GLY A 41 -40.16 -28.78 89.98
C GLY A 41 -40.71 -29.07 88.59
N LYS A 42 -39.78 -29.24 87.66
CA LYS A 42 -39.76 -30.19 86.54
C LYS A 42 -40.98 -30.24 85.59
N ALA A 43 -40.71 -30.02 84.30
CA ALA A 43 -41.44 -30.60 83.17
C ALA A 43 -41.64 -32.12 83.37
N PRO A 44 -42.60 -32.84 82.74
CA PRO A 44 -43.04 -32.62 81.36
C PRO A 44 -44.52 -33.01 81.03
N ASN A 45 -44.90 -32.81 79.77
CA ASN A 45 -45.79 -33.64 78.93
C ASN A 45 -47.20 -34.14 79.40
N VAL A 46 -48.11 -34.08 78.42
CA VAL A 46 -49.27 -34.96 78.15
C VAL A 46 -50.58 -34.69 78.88
N SER A 47 -51.61 -34.48 78.03
CA SER A 47 -53.04 -34.84 78.06
C SER A 47 -53.85 -34.91 79.35
N SER A 48 -55.15 -34.67 79.09
CA SER A 48 -56.31 -35.40 79.63
C SER A 48 -57.20 -34.67 80.64
N MET A 49 -58.46 -34.55 80.21
CA MET A 49 -59.68 -34.98 80.87
C MET A 49 -60.13 -34.32 82.19
N SER A 50 -61.34 -33.77 82.07
CA SER A 50 -62.52 -33.95 82.95
C SER A 50 -62.47 -33.54 84.42
N ALA A 51 -63.49 -32.75 84.82
CA ALA A 51 -64.48 -33.04 85.88
C ALA A 51 -65.13 -31.69 86.24
N SER A 52 -66.39 -31.42 85.89
CA SER A 52 -67.57 -31.81 86.68
C SER A 52 -67.30 -31.92 88.18
N VAL A 53 -67.45 -30.78 88.88
CA VAL A 53 -67.65 -30.73 90.33
C VAL A 53 -68.85 -29.84 90.58
N ARG A 54 -69.89 -30.43 91.17
CA ARG A 54 -71.13 -29.77 91.60
C ARG A 54 -70.97 -29.20 93.03
N HIS A 55 -71.60 -28.04 93.24
CA HIS A 55 -72.19 -27.51 94.49
C HIS A 55 -71.26 -27.12 95.66
N PRO A 56 -71.62 -26.13 96.52
CA PRO A 56 -72.97 -25.79 97.03
C PRO A 56 -73.45 -24.37 96.67
N GLU A 57 -74.72 -24.18 96.27
CA GLU A 57 -75.77 -23.61 97.15
C GLU A 57 -75.25 -22.54 98.13
N ASP A 58 -75.32 -21.27 97.71
CA ASP A 58 -75.18 -20.13 98.60
C ASP A 58 -76.28 -19.10 98.27
N LYS A 59 -77.23 -19.02 99.19
CA LYS A 59 -78.14 -17.91 99.54
C LYS A 59 -78.60 -16.98 98.41
N ALA A 60 -79.88 -17.11 98.07
CA ALA A 60 -80.64 -16.08 97.37
C ALA A 60 -80.41 -14.71 98.03
N PRO A 61 -79.82 -13.73 97.32
CA PRO A 61 -79.83 -12.36 97.79
C PRO A 61 -81.28 -11.89 97.76
N VAL A 62 -81.71 -11.33 98.88
CA VAL A 62 -82.96 -10.56 99.02
C VAL A 62 -83.10 -9.66 97.78
N ASP A 63 -84.20 -9.80 97.05
CA ASP A 63 -84.55 -8.98 95.88
C ASP A 63 -84.84 -7.55 96.35
N VAL A 64 -83.77 -6.83 96.71
CA VAL A 64 -83.82 -5.41 97.02
C VAL A 64 -83.94 -4.71 95.67
N LYS A 65 -85.16 -4.36 95.27
CA LYS A 65 -85.42 -3.41 94.20
C LYS A 65 -84.71 -2.09 94.53
N MET A 66 -83.46 -1.95 94.10
CA MET A 66 -82.70 -0.70 94.21
C MET A 66 -83.45 0.35 93.38
N PHE A 67 -84.14 1.27 94.07
CA PHE A 67 -84.84 2.38 93.45
C PHE A 67 -83.81 3.45 93.05
N ILE A 68 -83.53 3.54 91.75
CA ILE A 68 -82.72 4.63 91.18
C ILE A 68 -83.68 5.76 90.81
N PRO A 69 -83.56 6.97 91.38
CA PRO A 69 -84.37 8.11 90.99
C PRO A 69 -84.24 8.39 89.49
N TYR A 70 -85.38 8.58 88.82
CA TYR A 70 -85.46 8.73 87.37
C TYR A 70 -84.55 9.85 86.83
N ASP A 71 -84.45 10.98 87.53
CA ASP A 71 -83.63 12.11 87.11
C ASP A 71 -82.13 11.78 87.13
N SER A 72 -81.67 10.98 88.09
CA SER A 72 -80.28 10.51 88.15
C SER A 72 -79.97 9.51 87.04
N ALA A 73 -80.91 8.59 86.77
CA ALA A 73 -80.79 7.65 85.64
C ALA A 73 -80.75 8.40 84.30
N LYS A 74 -81.62 9.40 84.13
CA LYS A 74 -81.67 10.24 82.93
C LYS A 74 -80.34 10.98 82.70
N LEU A 75 -79.78 11.62 83.74
CA LEU A 75 -78.49 12.31 83.63
C LEU A 75 -77.34 11.36 83.26
N CYS A 76 -77.27 10.19 83.89
CA CYS A 76 -76.25 9.19 83.57
C CYS A 76 -76.36 8.69 82.14
N ILE A 77 -77.58 8.41 81.67
CA ILE A 77 -77.83 7.98 80.28
C ILE A 77 -77.43 9.08 79.29
N THR A 78 -77.78 10.34 79.56
CA THR A 78 -77.36 11.47 78.70
C THR A 78 -75.85 11.63 78.65
N GLN A 79 -75.16 11.57 79.81
CA GLN A 79 -73.70 11.66 79.86
C GLN A 79 -73.03 10.52 79.08
N ILE A 80 -73.52 9.28 79.24
CA ILE A 80 -73.02 8.13 78.47
C ILE A 80 -73.25 8.35 76.97
N ALA A 81 -74.41 8.87 76.57
CA ALA A 81 -74.69 9.19 75.16
C ALA A 81 -73.74 10.25 74.61
N ASP A 82 -73.49 11.33 75.36
CA ASP A 82 -72.55 12.39 74.98
C ASP A 82 -71.11 11.87 74.88
N ASP A 83 -70.67 11.06 75.84
CA ASP A 83 -69.36 10.41 75.82
C ASP A 83 -69.21 9.43 74.64
N MET A 84 -70.27 8.67 74.32
CA MET A 84 -70.30 7.79 73.15
C MET A 84 -70.20 8.59 71.84
N ILE A 85 -70.91 9.73 71.73
CA ILE A 85 -70.82 10.62 70.57
C ILE A 85 -69.40 11.19 70.44
N ALA A 86 -68.82 11.69 71.54
CA ALA A 86 -67.46 12.23 71.56
C ALA A 86 -66.40 11.16 71.24
N MET A 87 -66.57 9.93 71.75
CA MET A 87 -65.70 8.80 71.42
C MET A 87 -65.81 8.41 69.94
N LYS A 88 -67.03 8.36 69.39
CA LYS A 88 -67.25 8.08 67.97
C LYS A 88 -66.61 9.15 67.08
N SER A 89 -66.75 10.43 67.44
CA SER A 89 -66.08 11.54 66.71
C SER A 89 -64.56 11.37 66.71
N ARG A 90 -63.95 11.17 67.89
CA ARG A 90 -62.48 10.95 68.00
C ARG A 90 -62.00 9.72 67.24
N HIS A 91 -62.77 8.64 67.24
CA HIS A 91 -62.42 7.45 66.47
C HIS A 91 -62.49 7.70 64.97
N GLN A 92 -63.51 8.43 64.52
CA GLN A 92 -63.65 8.82 63.12
C GLN A 92 -62.48 9.70 62.66
N GLU A 93 -62.08 10.68 63.47
CA GLU A 93 -60.89 11.52 63.23
C GLU A 93 -59.62 10.68 63.14
N MET A 94 -59.40 9.75 64.08
CA MET A 94 -58.25 8.85 64.05
C MET A 94 -58.22 7.96 62.80
N ILE A 95 -59.38 7.46 62.34
CA ILE A 95 -59.47 6.68 61.10
C ILE A 95 -59.07 7.57 59.91
N GLN A 96 -59.60 8.80 59.83
CA GLN A 96 -59.27 9.74 58.76
C GLN A 96 -57.77 10.07 58.74
N GLU A 97 -57.16 10.34 59.89
CA GLU A 97 -55.71 10.57 60.00
C GLU A 97 -54.90 9.35 59.52
N LEU A 98 -55.32 8.13 59.84
CA LEU A 98 -54.64 6.92 59.39
C LEU A 98 -54.76 6.72 57.87
N GLU A 99 -55.93 7.00 57.29
CA GLU A 99 -56.15 6.96 55.84
C GLU A 99 -55.29 7.99 55.11
N GLU A 100 -55.24 9.24 55.60
CA GLU A 100 -54.39 10.31 55.06
C GLU A 100 -52.90 9.97 55.16
N ASN A 101 -52.46 9.42 56.30
CA ASN A 101 -51.09 8.97 56.50
C ASN A 101 -50.72 7.82 55.55
N PHE A 102 -51.63 6.85 55.35
CA PHE A 102 -51.41 5.76 54.40
C PHE A 102 -51.29 6.28 52.96
N LEU A 103 -52.17 7.20 52.55
CA LEU A 103 -52.11 7.81 51.21
C LEU A 103 -50.81 8.62 51.02
N THR A 104 -50.40 9.38 52.02
CA THR A 104 -49.15 10.16 52.00
C THR A 104 -47.93 9.25 51.92
N ALA A 105 -47.86 8.22 52.77
CA ALA A 105 -46.76 7.26 52.76
C ALA A 105 -46.68 6.46 51.44
N SER A 106 -47.84 6.09 50.88
CA SER A 106 -47.92 5.42 49.57
C SER A 106 -47.37 6.33 48.46
N ARG A 107 -47.79 7.60 48.43
CA ARG A 107 -47.29 8.60 47.46
C ARG A 107 -45.78 8.80 47.59
N GLU A 108 -45.27 9.02 48.80
CA GLU A 108 -43.84 9.19 49.05
C GLU A 108 -43.02 7.97 48.61
N ASN A 109 -43.53 6.75 48.85
CA ASN A 109 -42.85 5.53 48.43
C ASN A 109 -42.82 5.40 46.89
N GLN A 110 -43.90 5.78 46.21
CA GLN A 110 -43.94 5.84 44.74
C GLN A 110 -42.95 6.89 44.20
N GLU A 111 -42.93 8.09 44.78
CA GLU A 111 -41.99 9.17 44.39
C GLU A 111 -40.53 8.77 44.61
N LYS A 112 -40.20 8.14 45.74
CA LYS A 112 -38.86 7.60 46.01
C LYS A 112 -38.45 6.55 44.98
N THR A 113 -39.38 5.69 44.57
CA THR A 113 -39.13 4.67 43.54
C THR A 113 -38.91 5.31 42.16
N ALA A 114 -39.74 6.27 41.78
CA ALA A 114 -39.62 7.01 40.54
C ALA A 114 -38.29 7.80 40.47
N LEU A 115 -37.88 8.43 41.58
CA LEU A 115 -36.60 9.14 41.67
C LEU A 115 -35.42 8.19 41.50
N LYS A 116 -35.42 7.03 42.17
CA LYS A 116 -34.37 6.00 42.00
C LYS A 116 -34.27 5.54 40.54
N MET A 117 -35.40 5.28 39.88
CA MET A 117 -35.41 4.92 38.46
C MET A 117 -34.86 6.06 37.59
N ARG A 118 -35.28 7.30 37.82
CA ARG A 118 -34.80 8.48 37.07
C ARG A 118 -33.28 8.64 37.20
N THR A 119 -32.74 8.59 38.42
CA THR A 119 -31.30 8.69 38.67
C THR A 119 -30.53 7.54 38.03
N TYR A 120 -31.04 6.30 38.11
CA TYR A 120 -30.42 5.14 37.47
C TYR A 120 -30.30 5.31 35.94
N TYR A 121 -31.39 5.69 35.27
CA TYR A 121 -31.36 5.90 33.82
C TYR A 121 -30.53 7.12 33.42
N GLN A 122 -30.56 8.20 34.20
CA GLN A 122 -29.71 9.35 33.96
C GLN A 122 -28.22 8.98 34.05
N ASN A 123 -27.82 8.18 35.03
CA ASN A 123 -26.43 7.71 35.17
C ASN A 123 -26.02 6.80 34.02
N LYS A 124 -26.92 5.90 33.57
CA LYS A 124 -26.67 5.06 32.40
C LYS A 124 -26.50 5.89 31.13
N LEU A 125 -27.35 6.90 30.92
CA LEU A 125 -27.25 7.81 29.78
C LEU A 125 -25.97 8.64 29.82
N ASN A 126 -25.59 9.17 30.98
CA ASN A 126 -24.33 9.90 31.17
C ASN A 126 -23.10 9.01 30.87
N THR A 127 -23.16 7.73 31.25
CA THR A 127 -22.07 6.76 30.95
C THR A 127 -21.97 6.51 29.45
N LEU A 128 -23.11 6.28 28.78
CA LEU A 128 -23.15 6.11 27.32
C LEU A 128 -22.65 7.36 26.59
N LYS A 129 -23.02 8.55 27.05
CA LYS A 129 -22.53 9.82 26.49
C LYS A 129 -21.00 9.93 26.58
N ARG A 130 -20.41 9.64 27.75
CA ARG A 130 -18.95 9.62 27.91
C ARG A 130 -18.26 8.63 26.99
N ILE A 131 -18.83 7.43 26.83
CA ILE A 131 -18.31 6.43 25.89
C ILE A 131 -18.34 6.97 24.46
N LEU A 132 -19.44 7.60 24.05
CA LEU A 132 -19.59 8.20 22.73
C LEU A 132 -18.57 9.33 22.51
N ASP A 133 -18.37 10.20 23.50
CA ASP A 133 -17.38 11.29 23.43
C ASP A 133 -15.95 10.75 23.22
N ILE A 134 -15.57 9.67 23.94
CA ILE A 134 -14.27 9.00 23.77
C ILE A 134 -14.13 8.39 22.37
N TYR A 135 -15.18 7.74 21.86
CA TYR A 135 -15.15 7.19 20.51
C TYR A 135 -15.02 8.28 19.46
N GLN A 136 -15.76 9.39 19.61
CA GLN A 136 -15.70 10.53 18.71
C GLN A 136 -14.28 11.13 18.71
N GLU A 137 -13.67 11.33 19.87
CA GLU A 137 -12.30 11.81 19.98
C GLU A 137 -11.28 10.84 19.34
N LYS A 138 -11.47 9.53 19.51
CA LYS A 138 -10.61 8.53 18.86
C LYS A 138 -10.72 8.59 17.33
N VAL A 139 -11.92 8.80 16.81
CA VAL A 139 -12.16 8.95 15.37
C VAL A 139 -11.52 10.24 14.86
N THR A 140 -11.70 11.38 15.54
CA THR A 140 -11.11 12.65 15.10
C THR A 140 -9.58 12.61 15.11
N ARG A 141 -8.96 12.02 16.14
CA ARG A 141 -7.50 11.84 16.17
C ARG A 141 -6.98 10.95 15.03
N LYS A 142 -7.65 9.82 14.77
CA LYS A 142 -7.29 8.95 13.63
C LYS A 142 -7.46 9.66 12.31
N ASN A 143 -8.53 10.43 12.14
CA ASN A 143 -8.77 11.20 10.92
C ASN A 143 -7.68 12.25 10.70
N ALA A 144 -7.32 13.02 11.73
CA ALA A 144 -6.23 14.00 11.66
C ALA A 144 -4.89 13.36 11.28
N TYR A 145 -4.57 12.20 11.86
CA TYR A 145 -3.37 11.44 11.51
C TYR A 145 -3.35 11.02 10.03
N TRP A 146 -4.46 10.49 9.52
CA TRP A 146 -4.55 10.10 8.11
C TRP A 146 -4.51 11.30 7.16
N GLU A 147 -5.14 12.42 7.52
CA GLU A 147 -5.06 13.67 6.75
C GLU A 147 -3.62 14.20 6.69
N GLU A 148 -2.88 14.18 7.80
CA GLU A 148 -1.46 14.55 7.82
C GLU A 148 -0.64 13.59 6.95
N LYS A 149 -0.87 12.28 7.05
CA LYS A 149 -0.15 11.29 6.24
C LYS A 149 -0.41 11.47 4.75
N VAL A 150 -1.66 11.70 4.35
CA VAL A 150 -2.04 12.01 2.96
C VAL A 150 -1.32 13.26 2.49
N ARG A 151 -1.35 14.34 3.27
CA ARG A 151 -0.65 15.59 2.94
C ARG A 151 0.85 15.39 2.72
N THR A 152 1.52 14.66 3.62
CA THR A 152 2.97 14.39 3.46
C THR A 152 3.29 13.59 2.21
N LEU A 153 2.42 12.65 1.82
CA LEU A 153 2.60 11.86 0.60
C LEU A 153 2.32 12.69 -0.65
N GLU A 154 1.33 13.59 -0.62
CA GLU A 154 1.06 14.55 -1.69
C GLU A 154 2.25 15.49 -1.90
N ASP A 155 2.79 16.08 -0.83
CA ASP A 155 3.97 16.95 -0.89
C ASP A 155 5.20 16.23 -1.48
N LEU A 156 5.42 14.98 -1.08
CA LEU A 156 6.53 14.16 -1.58
C LEU A 156 6.32 13.81 -3.07
N ASN A 157 5.09 13.47 -3.46
CA ASN A 157 4.76 13.16 -4.85
C ASN A 157 4.93 14.39 -5.75
N GLU A 158 4.50 15.58 -5.32
CA GLU A 158 4.72 16.82 -6.06
C GLU A 158 6.20 17.17 -6.18
N LYS A 159 6.99 16.95 -5.13
CA LYS A 159 8.45 17.10 -5.18
C LYS A 159 9.09 16.16 -6.22
N LEU A 160 8.74 14.88 -6.18
CA LEU A 160 9.27 13.89 -7.12
C LEU A 160 8.86 14.18 -8.57
N LYS A 161 7.62 14.62 -8.82
CA LYS A 161 7.19 15.08 -10.15
C LYS A 161 8.01 16.28 -10.63
N GLY A 162 8.29 17.22 -9.73
CA GLY A 162 9.16 18.36 -10.01
C GLY A 162 10.58 17.92 -10.41
N GLU A 163 11.19 17.03 -9.63
CA GLU A 163 12.51 16.47 -9.92
C GLU A 163 12.54 15.71 -11.25
N HIS A 164 11.54 14.85 -11.51
CA HIS A 164 11.40 14.14 -12.78
C HIS A 164 11.33 15.09 -13.98
N LYS A 165 10.55 16.17 -13.87
CA LYS A 165 10.44 17.18 -14.93
C LYS A 165 11.79 17.86 -15.21
N ILE A 166 12.50 18.27 -14.16
CA ILE A 166 13.84 18.88 -14.30
C ILE A 166 14.82 17.92 -14.99
N LEU A 167 14.78 16.65 -14.60
CA LEU A 167 15.66 15.61 -15.15
C LEU A 167 15.33 15.32 -16.62
N GLN A 168 14.04 15.29 -16.97
CA GLN A 168 13.58 15.18 -18.35
C GLN A 168 14.04 16.37 -19.21
N GLU A 169 13.90 17.59 -18.72
CA GLU A 169 14.37 18.80 -19.42
C GLU A 169 15.89 18.78 -19.62
N ARG A 170 16.65 18.28 -18.64
CA ARG A 170 18.11 18.09 -18.76
C ARG A 170 18.45 17.06 -19.83
N ASN A 171 17.81 15.89 -19.79
CA ASN A 171 18.04 14.84 -20.79
C ASN A 171 17.72 15.30 -22.21
N GLN A 172 16.69 16.13 -22.40
CA GLN A 172 16.37 16.72 -23.71
C GLN A 172 17.47 17.66 -24.20
N LYS A 173 18.03 18.50 -23.31
CA LYS A 173 19.15 19.39 -23.64
C LYS A 173 20.40 18.60 -23.99
N ASP A 174 20.73 17.59 -23.19
CA ASP A 174 21.88 16.72 -23.42
C ASP A 174 21.73 16.01 -24.78
N LEU A 175 20.54 15.46 -25.08
CA LEU A 175 20.24 14.84 -26.37
C LEU A 175 20.43 15.83 -27.55
N ALA A 176 19.95 17.07 -27.41
CA ALA A 176 20.12 18.09 -28.44
C ALA A 176 21.60 18.46 -28.65
N SER A 177 22.39 18.54 -27.58
CA SER A 177 23.84 18.78 -27.68
C SER A 177 24.58 17.63 -28.34
N TRP A 178 24.25 16.38 -28.00
CA TRP A 178 24.80 15.19 -28.64
C TRP A 178 24.48 15.15 -30.13
N ASP A 179 23.25 15.46 -30.53
CA ASP A 179 22.89 15.52 -31.93
C ASP A 179 23.66 16.62 -32.67
N GLN A 180 23.85 17.78 -32.03
CA GLN A 180 24.67 18.85 -32.59
C GLN A 180 26.13 18.44 -32.77
N GLU A 181 26.73 17.77 -31.79
CA GLU A 181 28.11 17.26 -31.88
C GLU A 181 28.27 16.19 -32.94
N LYS A 182 27.32 15.26 -33.01
CA LYS A 182 27.24 14.26 -34.09
C LYS A 182 27.19 14.92 -35.46
N ASN A 183 26.33 15.94 -35.63
CA ASN A 183 26.21 16.66 -36.90
C ASN A 183 27.51 17.39 -37.26
N LYS A 184 28.19 18.02 -36.30
CA LYS A 184 29.51 18.63 -36.51
C LYS A 184 30.55 17.60 -36.94
N MET A 185 30.59 16.43 -36.29
CA MET A 185 31.53 15.37 -36.63
C MET A 185 31.25 14.80 -38.03
N MET A 186 29.98 14.60 -38.37
CA MET A 186 29.57 14.18 -39.72
C MET A 186 29.95 15.22 -40.78
N GLU A 187 29.79 16.52 -40.50
CA GLU A 187 30.22 17.60 -41.40
C GLU A 187 31.75 17.61 -41.61
N LEU A 188 32.53 17.38 -40.53
CA LEU A 188 33.98 17.22 -40.62
C LEU A 188 34.38 16.00 -41.45
N PHE A 189 33.71 14.86 -41.27
CA PHE A 189 33.99 13.66 -42.08
C PHE A 189 33.62 13.86 -43.55
N SER A 190 32.43 14.43 -43.83
CA SER A 190 31.98 14.71 -45.19
C SER A 190 32.93 15.69 -45.90
N SER A 191 33.33 16.77 -45.24
CA SER A 191 34.29 17.74 -45.83
C SER A 191 35.66 17.12 -46.10
N ARG A 192 36.14 16.22 -45.24
CA ARG A 192 37.40 15.48 -45.48
C ARG A 192 37.29 14.47 -46.62
N LEU A 193 36.15 13.78 -46.74
CA LEU A 193 35.87 12.88 -47.86
C LEU A 193 35.79 13.65 -49.18
N ASP A 194 35.11 14.80 -49.20
CA ASP A 194 35.04 15.66 -50.38
C ASP A 194 36.43 16.16 -50.80
N LEU A 195 37.27 16.57 -49.83
CA LEU A 195 38.65 16.96 -50.10
C LEU A 195 39.47 15.81 -50.69
N LEU A 196 39.34 14.60 -50.15
CA LEU A 196 40.00 13.41 -50.66
C LEU A 196 39.54 13.07 -52.09
N HIS A 197 38.24 13.10 -52.35
CA HIS A 197 37.69 12.86 -53.69
C HIS A 197 38.18 13.90 -54.70
N ASN A 198 38.25 15.19 -54.31
CA ASN A 198 38.81 16.24 -55.14
C ASN A 198 40.30 16.00 -55.44
N HIS A 199 41.10 15.59 -54.44
CA HIS A 199 42.50 15.21 -54.65
C HIS A 199 42.65 14.01 -55.59
N GLN A 200 41.83 12.96 -55.43
CA GLN A 200 41.85 11.79 -56.28
C GLN A 200 41.48 12.15 -57.73
N ALA A 201 40.42 12.92 -57.95
CA ALA A 201 39.99 13.37 -59.28
C ALA A 201 41.09 14.18 -59.98
N SER A 202 41.71 15.11 -59.26
CA SER A 202 42.81 15.93 -59.79
C SER A 202 44.09 15.11 -60.07
N THR A 203 44.39 14.12 -59.24
CA THR A 203 45.53 13.20 -59.45
C THR A 203 45.30 12.32 -60.68
N LEU A 204 44.09 11.79 -60.86
CA LEU A 204 43.73 11.04 -62.08
C LEU A 204 43.84 11.92 -63.33
N GLN A 205 43.43 13.19 -63.26
CA GLN A 205 43.60 14.14 -64.35
C GLN A 205 45.09 14.35 -64.70
N GLU A 206 45.96 14.53 -63.71
CA GLU A 206 47.40 14.67 -63.91
C GLU A 206 48.02 13.40 -64.52
N LEU A 207 47.63 12.21 -64.06
CA LEU A 207 48.06 10.94 -64.67
C LEU A 207 47.61 10.80 -66.13
N HIS A 208 46.39 11.24 -66.45
CA HIS A 208 45.91 11.24 -67.84
C HIS A 208 46.73 12.21 -68.72
N LEU A 209 47.06 13.39 -68.21
CA LEU A 209 47.96 14.32 -68.91
C LEU A 209 49.36 13.74 -69.08
N ALA A 210 49.91 13.07 -68.06
CA ALA A 210 51.21 12.40 -68.12
C ALA A 210 51.21 11.33 -69.22
N ARG A 211 50.18 10.49 -69.26
CA ARG A 211 50.02 9.45 -70.28
C ARG A 211 49.92 10.05 -71.68
N ALA A 212 49.17 11.15 -71.85
CA ALA A 212 49.04 11.82 -73.14
C ALA A 212 50.38 12.43 -73.60
N GLU A 213 51.13 13.09 -72.72
CA GLU A 213 52.46 13.63 -73.07
C GLU A 213 53.48 12.53 -73.35
N MET A 214 53.48 11.43 -72.57
CA MET A 214 54.31 10.26 -72.89
C MET A 214 53.98 9.68 -74.26
N GLY A 215 52.70 9.60 -74.63
CA GLY A 215 52.26 9.19 -75.96
C GLY A 215 52.84 10.09 -77.07
N LYS A 216 52.78 11.42 -76.89
CA LYS A 216 53.41 12.37 -77.82
C LYS A 216 54.93 12.20 -77.91
N VAL A 217 55.61 11.95 -76.79
CA VAL A 217 57.06 11.68 -76.76
C VAL A 217 57.40 10.42 -77.53
N GLN A 218 56.59 9.37 -77.38
CA GLN A 218 56.75 8.12 -78.12
C GLN A 218 56.57 8.33 -79.62
N GLU A 219 55.52 9.03 -80.06
CA GLU A 219 55.32 9.41 -81.47
C GLU A 219 56.50 10.24 -82.02
N MET A 220 57.03 11.18 -81.23
CA MET A 220 58.22 11.95 -81.61
C MET A 220 59.46 11.05 -81.75
N LEU A 221 59.67 10.09 -80.84
CA LEU A 221 60.78 9.13 -80.93
C LEU A 221 60.65 8.23 -82.16
N GLU A 222 59.46 7.70 -82.45
CA GLU A 222 59.17 6.88 -83.62
C GLU A 222 59.44 7.66 -84.92
N THR A 223 58.98 8.91 -85.03
CA THR A 223 59.27 9.77 -86.19
C THR A 223 60.74 10.15 -86.33
N PHE A 224 61.49 10.29 -85.23
CA PHE A 224 62.96 10.45 -85.28
C PHE A 224 63.67 9.18 -85.76
N GLN A 225 63.15 8.01 -85.40
CA GLN A 225 63.69 6.71 -85.80
C GLN A 225 63.41 6.41 -87.27
N GLU A 226 62.19 6.69 -87.75
CA GLU A 226 61.82 6.62 -89.17
C GLU A 226 62.64 7.57 -90.04
N LYS A 227 62.94 8.79 -89.55
CA LYS A 227 63.85 9.73 -90.25
C LYS A 227 65.28 9.22 -90.35
N LYS A 228 65.78 8.50 -89.33
CA LYS A 228 67.12 7.89 -89.35
C LYS A 228 67.22 6.71 -90.32
N GLU A 229 66.15 5.98 -90.54
CA GLU A 229 66.10 4.88 -91.53
C GLU A 229 65.99 5.38 -92.98
N GLN A 230 65.50 6.61 -93.20
CA GLN A 230 65.49 7.26 -94.52
C GLN A 230 66.81 7.95 -94.91
N GLU A 231 67.72 8.21 -93.96
CA GLU A 231 68.99 8.93 -94.20
C GLU A 231 70.21 8.02 -94.42
N SER A 232 70.04 6.69 -94.48
CA SER A 232 71.14 5.75 -94.80
C SER A 232 71.52 5.68 -96.29
N THR A 233 71.04 6.60 -97.13
CA THR A 233 71.45 6.74 -98.53
C THR A 233 71.56 8.21 -98.97
N SER A 234 72.47 9.00 -98.41
CA SER A 234 73.36 9.94 -99.15
C SER A 234 74.19 10.81 -98.18
N GLU A 235 75.28 11.34 -98.70
CA GLU A 235 76.47 11.87 -98.02
C GLU A 235 76.28 13.07 -97.07
N GLU A 236 77.23 13.14 -96.12
CA GLU A 236 77.79 14.30 -95.42
C GLU A 236 77.00 15.63 -95.46
N LYS A 237 76.39 16.01 -94.32
CA LYS A 237 76.58 17.37 -93.76
C LYS A 237 76.05 17.56 -92.34
N ASP A 238 76.85 18.25 -91.54
CA ASP A 238 76.55 18.76 -90.21
C ASP A 238 75.15 19.36 -90.07
N SER A 239 74.37 18.84 -89.13
CA SER A 239 73.10 19.42 -88.69
C SER A 239 72.85 19.06 -87.22
N SER A 240 73.59 19.71 -86.33
CA SER A 240 73.53 19.56 -84.88
C SER A 240 72.37 20.31 -84.21
N ASP A 241 71.17 20.38 -84.80
CA ASP A 241 70.11 21.29 -84.31
C ASP A 241 68.72 20.65 -84.08
N SER A 242 68.58 19.31 -84.15
CA SER A 242 67.27 18.64 -84.00
C SER A 242 66.88 18.27 -82.57
N VAL A 243 67.66 18.62 -81.54
CA VAL A 243 67.46 18.17 -80.15
C VAL A 243 66.41 19.01 -79.39
N VAL A 244 66.08 20.19 -79.90
CA VAL A 244 65.21 21.19 -79.24
C VAL A 244 63.75 20.70 -78.94
N PRO A 245 63.08 19.88 -79.78
CA PRO A 245 61.70 19.45 -79.50
C PRO A 245 61.59 18.42 -78.36
N LEU A 246 62.62 17.59 -78.19
CA LEU A 246 62.69 16.55 -77.16
C LEU A 246 62.92 17.15 -75.77
N ASP A 247 63.78 18.18 -75.69
CA ASP A 247 64.09 18.87 -74.43
C ASP A 247 62.84 19.56 -73.84
N GLY A 248 62.02 20.19 -74.70
CA GLY A 248 60.76 20.80 -74.28
C GLY A 248 59.71 19.80 -73.77
N ALA A 249 59.69 18.57 -74.29
CA ALA A 249 58.77 17.52 -73.84
C ALA A 249 59.26 16.87 -72.53
N GLN A 250 60.57 16.72 -72.38
CA GLN A 250 61.20 16.27 -71.14
C GLN A 250 60.95 17.25 -69.99
N ALA A 251 61.04 18.56 -70.24
CA ALA A 251 60.70 19.58 -69.24
C ALA A 251 59.23 19.51 -68.80
N ARG A 252 58.28 19.25 -69.71
CA ARG A 252 56.85 19.08 -69.36
C ARG A 252 56.58 17.83 -68.53
N LEU A 253 57.28 16.73 -68.81
CA LEU A 253 57.18 15.49 -68.02
C LEU A 253 57.76 15.66 -66.61
N GLU A 254 58.88 16.37 -66.46
CA GLU A 254 59.47 16.62 -65.14
C GLU A 254 58.55 17.48 -64.26
N ILE A 255 57.91 18.51 -64.84
CA ILE A 255 56.89 19.32 -64.14
C ILE A 255 55.71 18.45 -63.68
N LEU A 256 55.27 17.51 -64.51
CA LEU A 256 54.16 16.61 -64.17
C LEU A 256 54.53 15.62 -63.07
N LYS A 257 55.77 15.12 -63.07
CA LYS A 257 56.31 14.26 -62.01
C LYS A 257 56.39 15.01 -60.68
N ASP A 258 56.85 16.25 -60.68
CA ASP A 258 56.90 17.08 -59.47
C ASP A 258 55.49 17.36 -58.91
N ASN A 259 54.51 17.60 -59.79
CA ASN A 259 53.12 17.76 -59.38
C ASN A 259 52.54 16.48 -58.75
N LEU A 260 52.82 15.31 -59.32
CA LEU A 260 52.40 14.02 -58.78
C LEU A 260 53.03 13.72 -57.41
N LEU A 261 54.32 13.99 -57.24
CA LEU A 261 55.01 13.84 -55.95
C LEU A 261 54.47 14.80 -54.88
N LYS A 262 54.10 16.02 -55.28
CA LYS A 262 53.45 16.98 -54.37
C LYS A 262 52.08 16.47 -53.92
N ARG A 263 51.28 15.90 -54.84
CA ARG A 263 49.96 15.31 -54.55
C ARG A 263 50.05 14.09 -53.64
N GLU A 264 51.02 13.22 -53.87
CA GLU A 264 51.28 12.07 -53.00
C GLU A 264 51.55 12.51 -51.55
N ARG A 265 52.35 13.58 -51.35
CA ARG A 265 52.59 14.14 -50.00
C ARG A 265 51.34 14.76 -49.37
N GLU A 266 50.54 15.48 -50.15
CA GLU A 266 49.27 16.05 -49.65
C GLU A 266 48.30 14.95 -49.20
N ILE A 267 48.17 13.85 -49.96
CA ILE A 267 47.37 12.69 -49.59
C ILE A 267 47.95 11.99 -48.35
N SER A 268 49.28 11.83 -48.27
CA SER A 268 49.93 11.20 -47.13
C SER A 268 49.69 11.97 -45.83
N MET A 269 49.83 13.31 -45.84
CA MET A 269 49.50 14.15 -44.67
C MET A 269 48.02 14.08 -44.28
N LEU A 270 47.12 13.92 -45.25
CA LEU A 270 45.70 13.71 -44.97
C LEU A 270 45.40 12.33 -44.38
N MET A 271 46.30 11.36 -44.46
CA MET A 271 46.14 10.01 -43.89
C MET A 271 46.90 9.83 -42.56
N GLU A 272 48.08 10.43 -42.43
CA GLU A 272 48.98 10.30 -41.27
C GLU A 272 48.47 10.95 -39.97
N GLY A 273 47.44 11.79 -40.03
CA GLY A 273 46.78 12.34 -38.84
C GLY A 273 46.05 11.30 -37.96
N GLN A 274 46.29 10.00 -38.17
CA GLN A 274 45.58 8.87 -37.56
C GLN A 274 46.50 7.80 -36.92
N ASP A 275 47.83 7.88 -37.08
CA ASP A 275 48.77 6.78 -36.72
C ASP A 275 49.40 6.86 -35.31
N HIS A 276 48.82 7.62 -34.40
CA HIS A 276 49.24 7.60 -32.99
C HIS A 276 48.13 6.99 -32.14
N VAL A 277 48.05 5.66 -32.10
CA VAL A 277 47.51 4.80 -31.03
C VAL A 277 47.35 3.39 -31.62
N THR A 278 48.32 2.52 -31.36
CA THR A 278 48.20 1.07 -31.58
C THR A 278 48.84 0.40 -30.35
N ASP A 279 48.16 0.54 -29.22
CA ASP A 279 48.33 -0.35 -28.08
C ASP A 279 47.25 -1.46 -28.15
N PRO A 280 47.47 -2.63 -27.53
CA PRO A 280 46.55 -3.75 -27.61
C PRO A 280 45.18 -3.36 -27.04
N VAL A 281 44.16 -3.41 -27.89
CA VAL A 281 42.78 -3.00 -27.60
C VAL A 281 42.27 -3.65 -26.33
N GLU A 282 42.18 -2.86 -25.26
CA GLU A 282 41.52 -3.26 -24.02
C GLU A 282 40.04 -3.55 -24.31
N LEU A 283 39.56 -4.70 -23.84
CA LEU A 283 38.14 -5.07 -23.79
C LEU A 283 37.29 -3.85 -23.40
N SER A 284 36.35 -3.50 -24.31
CA SER A 284 35.36 -2.44 -24.15
C SER A 284 34.88 -2.35 -22.70
N VAL A 285 34.92 -1.16 -22.11
CA VAL A 285 34.53 -0.91 -20.71
C VAL A 285 33.10 -1.38 -20.41
N TYR A 286 32.23 -1.42 -21.43
CA TYR A 286 30.90 -2.02 -21.32
C TYR A 286 30.94 -3.53 -21.08
N ALA A 287 31.86 -4.25 -21.71
CA ALA A 287 32.06 -5.68 -21.45
C ALA A 287 32.59 -5.93 -20.03
N ARG A 288 33.47 -5.05 -19.52
CA ARG A 288 33.96 -5.10 -18.13
C ARG A 288 32.82 -4.84 -17.13
N LEU A 289 32.05 -3.77 -17.34
CA LEU A 289 30.91 -3.42 -16.47
C LEU A 289 29.83 -4.51 -16.49
N LEU A 290 29.46 -4.99 -17.69
CA LEU A 290 28.46 -6.05 -17.85
C LEU A 290 28.92 -7.34 -17.14
N SER A 291 30.19 -7.70 -17.25
CA SER A 291 30.77 -8.82 -16.52
C SER A 291 30.67 -8.63 -15.00
N ALA A 292 30.96 -7.45 -14.48
CA ALA A 292 30.88 -7.17 -13.04
C ALA A 292 29.43 -7.24 -12.53
N VAL A 293 28.49 -6.67 -13.29
CA VAL A 293 27.05 -6.71 -12.96
C VAL A 293 26.53 -8.15 -12.96
N ILE A 294 26.90 -8.96 -13.95
CA ILE A 294 26.50 -10.37 -14.04
C ILE A 294 27.05 -11.16 -12.85
N GLN A 295 28.32 -10.97 -12.48
CA GLN A 295 28.93 -11.64 -11.34
C GLN A 295 28.27 -11.24 -10.01
N GLN A 296 27.96 -9.96 -9.83
CA GLN A 296 27.31 -9.49 -8.60
C GLN A 296 25.86 -9.98 -8.51
N ALA A 297 25.12 -9.96 -9.62
CA ALA A 297 23.76 -10.49 -9.68
C ALA A 297 23.75 -12.01 -9.42
N HIS A 298 24.72 -12.74 -9.97
CA HIS A 298 24.90 -14.16 -9.71
C HIS A 298 25.17 -14.43 -8.23
N TYR A 299 26.06 -13.66 -7.61
CA TYR A 299 26.36 -13.77 -6.17
C TYR A 299 25.10 -13.59 -5.31
N VAL A 300 24.31 -12.54 -5.59
CA VAL A 300 23.04 -12.29 -4.87
C VAL A 300 22.06 -13.45 -5.06
N CYS A 301 21.95 -14.01 -6.27
CA CYS A 301 21.12 -15.18 -6.54
C CYS A 301 21.66 -16.49 -5.94
N ALA A 302 22.97 -16.58 -5.70
CA ALA A 302 23.58 -17.72 -5.04
C ALA A 302 23.34 -17.70 -3.52
N GLU A 303 23.49 -16.53 -2.90
CA GLU A 303 23.37 -16.34 -1.45
C GLU A 303 21.92 -16.24 -0.96
N LEU A 304 21.02 -15.59 -1.72
CA LEU A 304 19.64 -15.37 -1.32
C LEU A 304 18.67 -16.30 -2.07
N THR A 305 18.10 -17.27 -1.36
CA THR A 305 17.14 -18.23 -1.92
C THR A 305 15.88 -17.57 -2.49
N GLU A 306 15.46 -16.45 -1.89
CA GLU A 306 14.31 -15.66 -2.35
C GLU A 306 14.61 -14.96 -3.68
N ALA A 307 15.82 -14.39 -3.82
CA ALA A 307 16.26 -13.78 -5.08
C ALA A 307 16.39 -14.83 -6.18
N ARG A 308 16.93 -16.02 -5.87
CA ARG A 308 16.97 -17.16 -6.79
C ARG A 308 15.57 -17.55 -7.27
N GLN A 309 14.62 -17.70 -6.35
CA GLN A 309 13.24 -18.08 -6.69
C GLN A 309 12.58 -17.03 -7.60
N GLN A 310 12.82 -15.75 -7.36
CA GLN A 310 12.33 -14.67 -8.24
C GLN A 310 12.96 -14.73 -9.63
N PHE A 311 14.27 -14.97 -9.72
CA PHE A 311 14.97 -15.13 -11.00
C PHE A 311 14.49 -16.36 -11.78
N ASP A 312 14.25 -17.47 -11.09
CA ASP A 312 13.72 -18.69 -11.70
C ASP A 312 12.29 -18.46 -12.24
N GLN A 313 11.45 -17.77 -11.46
CA GLN A 313 10.11 -17.39 -11.89
C GLN A 313 10.13 -16.46 -13.11
N MET A 314 11.01 -15.45 -13.13
CA MET A 314 11.17 -14.56 -14.28
C MET A 314 11.63 -15.31 -15.53
N ALA A 315 12.57 -16.26 -15.40
CA ALA A 315 13.03 -17.08 -16.51
C ALA A 315 11.90 -17.97 -17.07
N GLU A 316 11.11 -18.60 -16.20
CA GLU A 316 9.96 -19.41 -16.62
C GLU A 316 8.89 -18.57 -17.32
N ASP A 317 8.57 -17.39 -16.77
CA ASP A 317 7.56 -16.51 -17.36
C ASP A 317 8.03 -15.95 -18.71
N ASN A 318 9.31 -15.60 -18.84
CA ASN A 318 9.89 -15.18 -20.11
C ASN A 318 9.86 -16.31 -21.17
N GLN A 319 10.12 -17.56 -20.77
CA GLN A 319 9.99 -18.73 -21.65
C GLN A 319 8.55 -18.95 -22.12
N LYS A 320 7.55 -18.79 -21.24
CA LYS A 320 6.12 -18.86 -21.63
C LYS A 320 5.76 -17.77 -22.64
N ILE A 321 6.28 -16.56 -22.45
CA ILE A 321 6.07 -15.45 -23.40
C ILE A 321 6.71 -15.77 -24.75
N LEU A 322 7.95 -16.26 -24.77
CA LEU A 322 8.63 -16.69 -25.99
C LEU A 322 7.87 -17.78 -26.75
N ALA A 323 7.37 -18.80 -26.05
CA ALA A 323 6.57 -19.86 -26.65
C ALA A 323 5.29 -19.30 -27.29
N LYS A 324 4.59 -18.40 -26.60
CA LYS A 324 3.38 -17.74 -27.11
C LYS A 324 3.66 -16.86 -28.34
N ILE A 325 4.77 -16.11 -28.34
CA ILE A 325 5.16 -15.28 -29.50
C ILE A 325 5.47 -16.18 -30.70
N LYS A 326 6.22 -17.27 -30.50
CA LYS A 326 6.54 -18.24 -31.56
C LYS A 326 5.28 -18.91 -32.12
N GLU A 327 4.39 -19.38 -31.26
CA GLU A 327 3.10 -19.96 -31.67
C GLU A 327 2.24 -18.97 -32.48
N SER A 328 2.19 -17.70 -32.06
CA SER A 328 1.48 -16.67 -32.82
C SER A 328 2.10 -16.39 -34.18
N LEU A 329 3.43 -16.46 -34.28
CA LEU A 329 4.15 -16.28 -35.55
C LEU A 329 3.89 -17.46 -36.48
N ASP A 330 3.93 -18.70 -35.96
CA ASP A 330 3.67 -19.92 -36.71
C ASP A 330 2.21 -19.97 -37.22
N GLN A 331 1.22 -19.60 -36.40
CA GLN A 331 -0.18 -19.46 -36.82
C GLN A 331 -0.34 -18.44 -37.95
N THR A 332 0.37 -17.31 -37.88
CA THR A 332 0.30 -16.27 -38.92
C THR A 332 0.91 -16.76 -40.25
N VAL A 333 1.94 -17.60 -40.19
CA VAL A 333 2.57 -18.22 -41.36
C VAL A 333 1.68 -19.32 -41.95
N GLU A 334 1.04 -20.16 -41.12
CA GLU A 334 0.09 -21.19 -41.58
C GLU A 334 -1.17 -20.59 -42.23
N GLU A 335 -1.75 -19.53 -41.64
CA GLU A 335 -2.89 -18.80 -42.21
C GLU A 335 -2.53 -18.12 -43.55
N SER A 336 -1.29 -17.64 -43.69
CA SER A 336 -0.76 -17.12 -44.95
C SER A 336 -0.59 -18.21 -46.02
N CYS A 337 -0.26 -19.44 -45.64
CA CYS A 337 -0.14 -20.57 -46.58
C CYS A 337 -1.50 -21.12 -47.02
N GLN A 338 -2.52 -21.16 -46.15
CA GLN A 338 -3.86 -21.64 -46.50
C GLN A 338 -4.68 -20.68 -47.38
N LYS A 339 -4.48 -19.36 -47.26
CA LYS A 339 -5.16 -18.37 -48.12
C LYS A 339 -4.65 -18.34 -49.57
N SER A 340 -3.56 -19.05 -49.89
CA SER A 340 -3.00 -19.11 -51.24
C SER A 340 -3.74 -20.05 -52.21
N HIS A 341 -4.78 -20.77 -51.77
CA HIS A 341 -5.49 -21.74 -52.63
C HIS A 341 -6.93 -21.34 -53.04
N GLU A 342 -7.55 -20.27 -52.52
CA GLU A 342 -8.96 -19.97 -52.89
C GLU A 342 -9.30 -18.60 -53.47
N GLU A 343 -8.44 -17.58 -53.43
CA GLU A 343 -8.79 -16.28 -54.04
C GLU A 343 -7.60 -15.64 -54.76
N GLN A 344 -7.35 -16.12 -55.97
CA GLN A 344 -6.55 -15.42 -56.98
C GLN A 344 -7.51 -14.80 -57.99
N GLU A 345 -8.14 -13.66 -57.64
CA GLU A 345 -8.69 -12.66 -58.58
C GLU A 345 -9.34 -11.50 -57.79
N ASP A 346 -8.51 -10.62 -57.21
CA ASP A 346 -8.72 -9.16 -57.27
C ASP A 346 -7.64 -8.45 -56.44
N ALA A 347 -6.52 -8.13 -57.10
CA ALA A 347 -5.50 -7.27 -56.53
C ALA A 347 -5.48 -5.97 -57.32
N GLN A 348 -6.17 -4.94 -56.84
CA GLN A 348 -5.81 -3.52 -57.02
C GLN A 348 -6.82 -2.58 -56.35
N GLN A 349 -6.78 -2.45 -55.02
CA GLN A 349 -6.92 -1.16 -54.30
C GLN A 349 -7.02 -1.35 -52.79
N LYS A 350 -5.87 -1.25 -52.10
CA LYS A 350 -5.69 -0.53 -50.83
C LYS A 350 -4.22 -0.63 -50.41
N MET A 351 -3.45 0.34 -50.87
CA MET A 351 -2.14 0.67 -50.33
C MET A 351 -2.33 1.35 -48.97
N ALA A 352 -1.40 1.05 -48.05
CA ALA A 352 -1.23 1.59 -46.69
C ALA A 352 -1.88 0.80 -45.53
N GLU A 353 -1.37 -0.40 -45.24
CA GLU A 353 -1.31 -0.90 -43.85
C GLU A 353 0.13 -1.35 -43.52
N PRO A 354 0.71 -0.96 -42.37
CA PRO A 354 2.10 -1.25 -42.05
C PRO A 354 2.27 -2.65 -41.45
N GLN A 355 3.18 -3.42 -42.06
CA GLN A 355 4.11 -4.39 -41.46
C GLN A 355 3.74 -4.97 -40.06
N VAL A 356 2.84 -5.96 -40.03
CA VAL A 356 2.61 -6.80 -38.83
C VAL A 356 3.82 -7.71 -38.49
N GLY A 357 4.73 -7.91 -39.45
CA GLY A 357 5.94 -8.73 -39.27
C GLY A 357 7.06 -8.09 -38.45
N ASP A 358 7.20 -6.75 -38.46
CA ASP A 358 8.35 -6.08 -37.85
C ASP A 358 8.22 -5.98 -36.32
N GLU A 359 7.01 -5.72 -35.82
CA GLU A 359 6.75 -5.60 -34.37
C GLU A 359 6.82 -6.95 -33.65
N SER A 360 6.28 -8.01 -34.26
CA SER A 360 6.32 -9.37 -33.70
C SER A 360 7.75 -9.93 -33.67
N GLN A 361 8.56 -9.63 -34.70
CA GLN A 361 9.97 -10.00 -34.76
C GLN A 361 10.83 -9.20 -33.77
N ALA A 362 10.58 -7.90 -33.59
CA ALA A 362 11.25 -7.09 -32.58
C ALA A 362 10.95 -7.57 -31.15
N ARG A 363 9.68 -7.93 -30.87
CA ARG A 363 9.28 -8.53 -29.59
C ARG A 363 9.96 -9.87 -29.33
N LEU A 364 10.09 -10.72 -30.36
CA LEU A 364 10.83 -11.99 -30.26
C LEU A 364 12.28 -11.74 -29.84
N ARG A 365 13.00 -10.89 -30.56
CA ARG A 365 14.41 -10.56 -30.26
C ARG A 365 14.60 -9.99 -28.86
N HIS A 366 13.69 -9.11 -28.41
CA HIS A 366 13.74 -8.53 -27.08
C HIS A 366 13.66 -9.61 -25.98
N HIS A 367 12.71 -10.54 -26.10
CA HIS A 367 12.56 -11.63 -25.12
C HIS A 367 13.68 -12.67 -25.21
N GLU A 368 14.30 -12.87 -26.38
CA GLU A 368 15.51 -13.68 -26.54
C GLU A 368 16.71 -13.05 -25.82
N VAL A 369 16.91 -11.74 -25.94
CA VAL A 369 17.98 -11.03 -25.22
C VAL A 369 17.77 -11.12 -23.70
N ILE A 370 16.55 -10.97 -23.22
CA ILE A 370 16.22 -11.16 -21.79
C ILE A 370 16.55 -12.59 -21.35
N GLN A 371 16.21 -13.59 -22.17
CA GLN A 371 16.48 -14.99 -21.86
C GLN A 371 18.00 -15.24 -21.70
N VAL A 372 18.80 -14.73 -22.64
CA VAL A 372 20.26 -14.84 -22.60
C VAL A 372 20.81 -14.13 -21.35
N ALA A 373 20.32 -12.92 -21.02
CA ALA A 373 20.77 -12.21 -19.83
C ALA A 373 20.46 -12.97 -18.53
N LEU A 374 19.25 -13.54 -18.41
CA LEU A 374 18.86 -14.35 -17.25
C LEU A 374 19.70 -15.63 -17.13
N GLU A 375 20.04 -16.26 -18.25
CA GLU A 375 20.93 -17.42 -18.28
C GLU A 375 22.36 -17.07 -17.88
N CYS A 376 22.91 -15.96 -18.38
CA CYS A 376 24.23 -15.47 -17.97
C CYS A 376 24.28 -15.17 -16.47
N ILE A 377 23.25 -14.54 -15.89
CA ILE A 377 23.17 -14.28 -14.44
C ILE A 377 23.05 -15.60 -13.66
N ARG A 378 22.25 -16.55 -14.14
CA ARG A 378 22.08 -17.86 -13.49
C ARG A 378 23.38 -18.66 -13.50
N ALA A 379 24.12 -18.66 -14.61
CA ALA A 379 25.39 -19.38 -14.78
C ALA A 379 26.58 -18.66 -14.13
N GLY A 380 26.52 -17.33 -14.03
CA GLY A 380 27.65 -16.49 -13.63
C GLY A 380 28.68 -16.28 -14.75
N ASP A 381 28.35 -16.70 -15.98
CA ASP A 381 29.25 -16.66 -17.13
C ASP A 381 29.07 -15.39 -17.96
N LYS A 382 30.17 -14.91 -18.56
CA LYS A 382 30.18 -13.70 -19.38
C LYS A 382 29.54 -13.98 -20.75
N PRO A 383 28.71 -13.08 -21.29
CA PRO A 383 28.22 -13.20 -22.66
C PRO A 383 29.40 -13.03 -23.62
N THR A 384 29.58 -14.00 -24.51
CA THR A 384 30.63 -13.98 -25.54
C THR A 384 30.27 -12.93 -26.60
N VAL A 385 30.57 -11.66 -26.32
CA VAL A 385 30.40 -10.57 -27.29
C VAL A 385 31.64 -10.51 -28.16
N ILE A 386 31.47 -10.72 -29.46
CA ILE A 386 32.52 -10.57 -30.49
C ILE A 386 32.94 -9.10 -30.54
N GLU A 387 34.24 -8.88 -30.41
CA GLU A 387 34.93 -7.60 -30.26
C GLU A 387 34.64 -6.62 -31.40
N THR A 388 34.29 -5.37 -31.07
CA THR A 388 34.40 -4.22 -31.98
C THR A 388 35.07 -3.04 -31.26
N ASP A 389 36.10 -2.52 -31.93
CA ASP A 389 37.05 -1.52 -31.45
C ASP A 389 36.39 -0.18 -31.13
N THR A 390 36.67 0.38 -29.96
CA THR A 390 36.33 1.77 -29.62
C THR A 390 37.42 2.44 -28.78
N THR A 391 37.55 3.74 -29.01
CA THR A 391 38.70 4.63 -28.75
C THR A 391 38.98 4.94 -27.27
N GLU A 392 40.27 4.96 -26.94
CA GLU A 392 40.90 5.06 -25.60
C GLU A 392 40.61 6.34 -24.79
N ALA A 393 40.05 7.40 -25.39
CA ALA A 393 39.72 8.63 -24.65
C ALA A 393 38.45 8.50 -23.80
N TRP A 394 37.49 7.68 -24.25
CA TRP A 394 36.24 7.44 -23.54
C TRP A 394 36.40 6.45 -22.40
N THR A 395 37.37 5.54 -22.49
CA THR A 395 37.61 4.52 -21.48
C THR A 395 38.15 5.12 -20.17
N ALA A 396 38.98 6.16 -20.23
CA ALA A 396 39.51 6.85 -19.04
C ALA A 396 38.46 7.67 -18.29
N GLU A 397 37.58 8.42 -18.99
CA GLU A 397 36.49 9.16 -18.35
C GLU A 397 35.45 8.20 -17.75
N LEU A 398 35.19 7.07 -18.42
CA LEU A 398 34.26 6.07 -17.94
C LEU A 398 34.82 5.25 -16.77
N ASP A 399 36.11 4.91 -16.75
CA ASP A 399 36.76 4.30 -15.59
C ASP A 399 36.77 5.25 -14.38
N GLU A 400 36.90 6.55 -14.59
CA GLU A 400 36.74 7.53 -13.50
C GLU A 400 35.30 7.57 -12.97
N ARG A 401 34.30 7.49 -13.87
CA ARG A 401 32.88 7.44 -13.47
C ARG A 401 32.50 6.13 -12.79
N VAL A 402 33.03 4.99 -13.24
CA VAL A 402 32.80 3.68 -12.61
C VAL A 402 33.49 3.64 -11.25
N ARG A 403 34.73 4.12 -11.13
CA ARG A 403 35.43 4.22 -9.84
C ARG A 403 34.72 5.16 -8.88
N LYS A 404 34.20 6.28 -9.40
CA LYS A 404 33.38 7.22 -8.62
C LYS A 404 32.04 6.59 -8.21
N PHE A 405 31.38 5.83 -9.09
CA PHE A 405 30.17 5.09 -8.75
C PHE A 405 30.44 4.02 -7.69
N GLU A 406 31.52 3.25 -7.81
CA GLU A 406 31.92 2.27 -6.81
C GLU A 406 32.29 2.92 -5.48
N GLU A 407 32.98 4.07 -5.50
CA GLU A 407 33.26 4.85 -4.29
C GLU A 407 31.99 5.45 -3.68
N ASP A 408 31.08 5.99 -4.47
CA ASP A 408 29.82 6.54 -4.02
C ASP A 408 28.92 5.42 -3.47
N PHE A 409 28.92 4.23 -4.08
CA PHE A 409 28.22 3.04 -3.60
C PHE A 409 28.79 2.54 -2.27
N ARG A 410 30.12 2.59 -2.10
CA ARG A 410 30.83 2.24 -0.87
C ARG A 410 30.64 3.31 0.23
N LYS A 411 30.58 4.60 -0.14
CA LYS A 411 30.32 5.75 0.75
C LYS A 411 28.85 5.89 1.13
N ASN A 412 27.93 5.39 0.31
CA ASN A 412 26.48 5.40 0.58
C ASN A 412 26.05 4.37 1.64
N GLY A 413 26.98 3.67 2.30
CA GLY A 413 26.72 2.97 3.55
C GLY A 413 25.65 1.87 3.47
N PHE A 414 25.36 1.34 2.27
CA PHE A 414 24.36 0.27 2.09
C PHE A 414 24.87 -1.09 2.62
N LEU A 415 26.13 -1.16 3.05
CA LEU A 415 26.77 -2.31 3.68
C LEU A 415 27.32 -1.98 5.09
N ASP A 416 26.93 -0.84 5.69
CA ASP A 416 27.17 -0.65 7.11
C ASP A 416 26.10 -1.40 7.89
N SER A 417 26.53 -2.44 8.61
CA SER A 417 25.74 -3.44 9.36
C SER A 417 24.68 -2.93 10.37
N GLU A 418 24.46 -1.61 10.45
CA GLU A 418 23.46 -0.94 11.29
C GLU A 418 22.16 -0.62 10.54
N THR A 419 22.21 -0.31 9.24
CA THR A 419 21.01 0.00 8.43
C THR A 419 20.26 -1.25 7.99
N ASP A 420 20.95 -2.38 7.77
CA ASP A 420 20.32 -3.69 7.52
C ASP A 420 19.48 -4.18 8.70
N LYS A 421 19.87 -3.85 9.94
CA LYS A 421 19.07 -4.16 11.13
C LYS A 421 17.80 -3.30 11.19
N SER A 422 17.87 -2.06 10.72
CA SER A 422 16.73 -1.13 10.71
C SER A 422 15.68 -1.54 9.67
N VAL A 423 16.11 -1.84 8.44
CA VAL A 423 15.19 -2.24 7.36
C VAL A 423 14.62 -3.64 7.64
N GLY A 424 15.44 -4.58 8.11
CA GLY A 424 14.98 -5.91 8.52
C GLY A 424 13.99 -5.87 9.70
N GLN A 425 14.21 -4.99 10.69
CA GLN A 425 13.25 -4.78 11.79
C GLN A 425 11.96 -4.12 11.32
N GLN A 426 12.02 -3.15 10.39
CA GLN A 426 10.82 -2.57 9.78
C GLN A 426 10.05 -3.60 8.95
N LEU A 427 10.73 -4.46 8.21
CA LEU A 427 10.10 -5.54 7.45
C LEU A 427 9.41 -6.54 8.39
N LEU A 428 10.05 -6.91 9.51
CA LEU A 428 9.45 -7.78 10.52
C LEU A 428 8.22 -7.13 11.17
N LEU A 429 8.28 -5.83 11.48
CA LEU A 429 7.14 -5.08 12.02
C LEU A 429 5.98 -5.07 11.03
N LEU A 430 6.22 -4.73 9.77
CA LEU A 430 5.21 -4.74 8.71
C LEU A 430 4.64 -6.14 8.47
N GLN A 431 5.47 -7.19 8.56
CA GLN A 431 5.01 -8.58 8.45
C GLN A 431 4.12 -8.98 9.63
N THR A 432 4.42 -8.50 10.84
CA THR A 432 3.62 -8.76 12.04
C THR A 432 2.28 -8.01 11.97
N GLU A 433 2.29 -6.76 11.52
CA GLU A 433 1.07 -5.97 11.28
C GLU A 433 0.19 -6.59 10.19
N LEU A 434 0.78 -7.03 9.07
CA LEU A 434 0.06 -7.74 8.01
C LEU A 434 -0.60 -9.02 8.53
N LYS A 435 0.09 -9.79 9.37
CA LYS A 435 -0.46 -10.99 10.00
C LYS A 435 -1.62 -10.65 10.93
N GLN A 436 -1.47 -9.61 11.75
CA GLN A 436 -2.53 -9.13 12.65
C GLN A 436 -3.78 -8.68 11.86
N ILE A 437 -3.61 -7.86 10.82
CA ILE A 437 -4.72 -7.39 9.98
C ILE A 437 -5.43 -8.57 9.31
N LYS A 438 -4.69 -9.60 8.88
CA LYS A 438 -5.26 -10.82 8.30
C LYS A 438 -6.11 -11.59 9.30
N ASP A 439 -5.66 -11.71 10.55
CA ASP A 439 -6.41 -12.37 11.62
C ASP A 439 -7.65 -11.55 12.04
N GLU A 440 -7.54 -10.23 12.10
CA GLU A 440 -8.68 -9.34 12.35
C GLU A 440 -9.74 -9.42 11.24
N ASN A 441 -9.33 -9.42 9.98
CA ASN A 441 -10.23 -9.60 8.84
C ASN A 441 -10.94 -10.96 8.87
N LYS A 442 -10.20 -12.03 9.20
CA LYS A 442 -10.80 -13.36 9.38
C LYS A 442 -11.88 -13.35 10.46
N LYS A 443 -11.62 -12.73 11.61
CA LYS A 443 -12.58 -12.60 12.71
C LYS A 443 -13.81 -11.78 12.33
N ILE A 444 -13.64 -10.70 11.55
CA ILE A 444 -14.76 -9.91 11.03
C ILE A 444 -15.64 -10.75 10.11
N ILE A 445 -15.05 -11.55 9.22
CA ILE A 445 -15.78 -12.45 8.31
C ILE A 445 -16.56 -13.50 9.11
N GLU A 446 -15.94 -14.12 10.12
CA GLU A 446 -16.61 -15.09 10.99
C GLU A 446 -17.79 -14.46 11.75
N ASN A 447 -17.60 -13.27 12.32
CA ASN A 447 -18.66 -12.52 13.01
C ASN A 447 -19.81 -12.16 12.05
N TYR A 448 -19.51 -11.64 10.86
CA TYR A 448 -20.51 -11.31 9.84
C TYR A 448 -21.31 -12.55 9.43
N THR A 449 -20.63 -13.69 9.26
CA THR A 449 -21.27 -14.96 8.91
C THR A 449 -22.19 -15.44 10.03
N ALA A 450 -21.72 -15.40 11.29
CA ALA A 450 -22.53 -15.77 12.45
C ALA A 450 -23.77 -14.89 12.60
N GLU A 451 -23.62 -13.57 12.42
CA GLU A 451 -24.72 -12.62 12.45
C GLU A 451 -25.74 -12.90 11.34
N ARG A 452 -25.28 -13.16 10.11
CA ARG A 452 -26.13 -13.52 8.98
C ARG A 452 -26.94 -14.79 9.29
N THR A 453 -26.32 -15.81 9.88
CA THR A 453 -27.02 -17.03 10.30
C THR A 453 -28.08 -16.76 11.36
N LEU A 454 -27.78 -15.92 12.36
CA LEU A 454 -28.74 -15.53 13.40
C LEU A 454 -29.92 -14.76 12.81
N ARG A 455 -29.68 -13.76 11.96
CA ARG A 455 -30.74 -13.00 11.27
C ARG A 455 -31.66 -13.93 10.48
N LYS A 456 -31.11 -14.93 9.78
CA LYS A 456 -31.90 -15.94 9.06
C LYS A 456 -32.77 -16.78 10.01
N LYS A 457 -32.23 -17.22 11.15
CA LYS A 457 -33.01 -17.96 12.17
C LYS A 457 -34.15 -17.11 12.75
N TYR A 458 -33.88 -15.85 13.09
CA TYR A 458 -34.90 -14.94 13.60
C TYR A 458 -36.00 -14.67 12.57
N TYR A 459 -35.62 -14.46 11.30
CA TYR A 459 -36.58 -14.28 10.21
C TYR A 459 -37.52 -15.50 10.09
N ASN A 460 -36.96 -16.71 10.04
CA ASN A 460 -37.75 -17.94 9.97
C ASN A 460 -38.70 -18.08 11.17
N MET A 461 -38.22 -17.82 12.40
CA MET A 461 -39.04 -17.90 13.61
C MET A 461 -40.21 -16.89 13.59
N VAL A 462 -39.97 -15.69 13.07
CA VAL A 462 -41.02 -14.66 12.90
C VAL A 462 -42.05 -15.09 11.86
N GLU A 463 -41.62 -15.66 10.73
CA GLU A 463 -42.53 -16.17 9.71
C GLU A 463 -43.36 -17.37 10.20
N ASP A 464 -42.76 -18.29 10.97
CA ASP A 464 -43.48 -19.40 11.61
C ASP A 464 -44.55 -18.88 12.58
N MET A 465 -44.23 -17.86 13.39
CA MET A 465 -45.20 -17.23 14.31
C MET A 465 -46.35 -16.56 13.55
N LYS A 466 -46.06 -15.87 12.43
CA LYS A 466 -47.10 -15.30 11.57
C LYS A 466 -48.01 -16.40 11.03
N GLY A 467 -47.44 -17.49 10.51
CA GLY A 467 -48.20 -18.64 10.00
C GLY A 467 -49.15 -19.21 11.04
N ILE A 468 -48.71 -19.36 12.30
CA ILE A 468 -49.55 -19.83 13.42
C ILE A 468 -50.71 -18.86 13.70
N VAL A 469 -50.46 -17.54 13.67
CA VAL A 469 -51.50 -16.52 13.89
C VAL A 469 -52.54 -16.55 12.77
N TYR A 470 -52.10 -16.62 11.50
CA TYR A 470 -53.02 -16.72 10.37
C TYR A 470 -53.86 -18.01 10.42
N HIS A 471 -53.28 -19.15 10.80
CA HIS A 471 -54.03 -20.39 10.94
C HIS A 471 -55.09 -20.34 12.05
N LYS A 472 -54.81 -19.64 13.17
CA LYS A 472 -55.78 -19.44 14.27
C LYS A 472 -56.89 -18.43 13.97
N HIS A 473 -56.78 -17.64 12.91
CA HIS A 473 -57.84 -16.70 12.48
C HIS A 473 -58.65 -17.20 11.29
N THR A 474 -58.27 -18.34 10.70
CA THR A 474 -58.96 -18.92 9.53
C THR A 474 -59.76 -20.19 9.88
N VAL A 475 -59.73 -20.63 11.15
CA VAL A 475 -60.56 -21.67 11.74
C VAL A 475 -61.45 -21.03 12.79
#